data_AF-A0A0F8Z2P6-F1
#
_entry.id   AF-A0A0F8Z2P6-F1
#
_cell.length_a   1.000
_cell.length_b   1.000
_cell.length_c   1.000
_cell.angle_alpha   90.00
_cell.angle_beta   90.00
_cell.angle_gamma   90.00
#
_symmetry.space_group_name_H-M   'P 1'
#
loop_
_entity.id
_entity.type
_entity.pdbx_description
1 polymer ?
#
loop_
_entity_poly.entity_id
_entity_poly.type
_entity_poly.pdbx_seq_one_letter_code
_entity_poly.pdbx_strand_id
1 'polypeptide(L)'
;MRIEILKIKWKDFKSFHGSHELDFSKFSSGLHFISGENRVDPELGSNGAGKSTIFDVLHWCLFGSSIRGTKTPQLVPWQNTGTPWAEVTYRTNGQKRRITRSYRPNNLLVTRDGRERGVKQEQLEDIIGFSSNTFQNSIVIGQFSQMFFDLKPRDKLSVFTELLNLDYWLECSQRVTTTLSVLREDQLESEKTLARLEGIRSELKSTLSSTKVEADEKITSSSNSQRTLKRKLHRTKTRKLDLKKRAMNLQKMIGARAIKDGKLASKIGTLAKEHDPITASMRDVEGKKKENQVRIKDLDESLLFLKKSKGICPTCKQKVSSQHRRSEQQRMAQKRANYIDRLNNLQIEY
;
A
#
# COMPACT_ATOMS: atom_id res chain seq x y z
N MET A 1 27.17 -43.11 -36.53
CA MET A 1 28.19 -44.07 -36.03
C MET A 1 28.36 -45.14 -37.09
N ARG A 2 29.57 -45.62 -37.40
CA ARG A 2 29.79 -46.62 -38.46
C ARG A 2 30.16 -47.97 -37.83
N ILE A 3 29.33 -48.99 -38.05
CA ILE A 3 29.61 -50.37 -37.64
C ILE A 3 30.05 -51.20 -38.83
N GLU A 4 31.11 -51.98 -38.61
CA GLU A 4 31.65 -52.95 -39.55
C GLU A 4 31.63 -54.33 -38.90
N ILE A 5 30.89 -55.28 -39.47
CA ILE A 5 30.85 -56.66 -38.97
C ILE A 5 32.08 -57.40 -39.48
N LEU A 6 32.92 -57.90 -38.57
CA LEU A 6 34.19 -58.53 -38.91
C LEU A 6 34.08 -60.05 -38.96
N LYS A 7 33.40 -60.64 -37.99
CA LYS A 7 33.34 -62.10 -37.84
C LYS A 7 32.08 -62.51 -37.10
N ILE A 8 31.50 -63.64 -37.50
CA ILE A 8 30.43 -64.30 -36.78
C ILE A 8 30.86 -65.71 -36.41
N LYS A 9 30.57 -66.11 -35.17
CA LYS A 9 30.71 -67.48 -34.67
C LYS A 9 29.37 -67.95 -34.17
N TRP A 10 29.06 -69.21 -34.35
CA TRP A 10 27.83 -69.78 -33.82
C TRP A 10 27.98 -71.25 -33.47
N LYS A 11 27.09 -71.71 -32.60
CA LYS A 11 26.96 -73.11 -32.24
C LYS A 11 25.50 -73.51 -32.27
N ASP A 12 25.26 -74.73 -32.75
CA ASP A 12 23.98 -75.43 -32.60
C ASP A 12 22.77 -74.55 -32.98
N PHE A 13 22.61 -74.27 -34.27
CA PHE A 13 21.57 -73.38 -34.80
C PHE A 13 20.94 -73.93 -36.09
N LYS A 14 19.64 -74.23 -36.07
CA LYS A 14 18.89 -74.89 -37.15
C LYS A 14 19.61 -76.14 -37.71
N SER A 15 20.15 -76.05 -38.94
CA SER A 15 20.85 -77.12 -39.65
C SER A 15 22.32 -77.25 -39.27
N PHE A 16 22.89 -76.26 -38.55
CA PHE A 16 24.30 -76.29 -38.12
C PHE A 16 24.44 -76.93 -36.75
N HIS A 17 25.25 -78.00 -36.68
CA HIS A 17 25.58 -78.72 -35.45
C HIS A 17 27.03 -78.46 -35.05
N GLY A 18 27.31 -78.25 -33.77
CA GLY A 18 28.66 -77.93 -33.30
C GLY A 18 29.06 -76.49 -33.62
N SER A 19 30.37 -76.20 -33.60
CA SER A 19 30.89 -74.82 -33.71
C SER A 19 31.27 -74.45 -35.13
N HIS A 20 30.79 -73.30 -35.59
CA HIS A 20 31.01 -72.75 -36.92
C HIS A 20 31.44 -71.28 -36.84
N GLU A 21 32.17 -70.82 -37.84
CA GLU A 21 32.56 -69.42 -37.95
C GLU A 21 32.63 -68.95 -39.40
N LEU A 22 32.31 -67.67 -39.61
CA LEU A 22 32.50 -66.96 -40.87
C LEU A 22 33.21 -65.64 -40.58
N ASP A 23 34.40 -65.49 -41.14
CA ASP A 23 35.25 -64.32 -40.96
C ASP A 23 35.18 -63.43 -42.20
N PHE A 24 34.38 -62.37 -42.11
CA PHE A 24 34.16 -61.41 -43.19
C PHE A 24 35.46 -60.67 -43.56
N SER A 25 36.42 -60.55 -42.63
CA SER A 25 37.70 -59.88 -42.89
C SER A 25 38.62 -60.64 -43.85
N LYS A 26 38.33 -61.91 -44.13
CA LYS A 26 39.06 -62.72 -45.13
C LYS A 26 38.63 -62.44 -46.56
N PHE A 27 37.52 -61.74 -46.75
CA PHE A 27 36.96 -61.43 -48.06
C PHE A 27 37.34 -59.99 -48.44
N SER A 28 37.86 -59.79 -49.65
CA SER A 28 38.08 -58.45 -50.19
C SER A 28 36.76 -57.72 -50.39
N SER A 29 36.78 -56.38 -50.41
CA SER A 29 35.57 -55.61 -50.76
C SER A 29 35.10 -55.98 -52.16
N GLY A 30 33.83 -56.34 -52.30
CA GLY A 30 33.26 -56.75 -53.59
C GLY A 30 32.01 -57.59 -53.45
N LEU A 31 31.59 -58.16 -54.58
CA LEU A 31 30.45 -59.08 -54.65
C LEU A 31 30.93 -60.50 -54.33
N HIS A 32 30.33 -61.11 -53.31
CA HIS A 32 30.61 -62.49 -52.92
C HIS A 32 29.37 -63.34 -53.14
N PHE A 33 29.55 -64.54 -53.69
CA PHE A 33 28.47 -65.50 -53.88
C PHE A 33 28.62 -66.65 -52.88
N ILE A 34 27.61 -66.83 -52.02
CA ILE A 34 27.54 -67.95 -51.09
C ILE A 34 26.73 -69.07 -51.74
N SER A 35 27.40 -70.17 -52.05
CA SER A 35 26.77 -71.41 -52.54
C SER A 35 26.83 -72.50 -51.48
N GLY A 36 26.12 -73.60 -51.73
CA GLY A 36 26.13 -74.79 -50.88
C GLY A 36 25.61 -75.99 -51.64
N GLU A 37 25.90 -77.17 -51.13
CA GLU A 37 25.46 -78.45 -51.68
C GLU A 37 24.73 -79.22 -50.58
N ASN A 38 23.52 -79.68 -50.88
CA ASN A 38 22.78 -80.53 -49.97
C ASN A 38 23.22 -81.99 -50.15
N ARG A 39 24.09 -82.46 -49.26
CA ARG A 39 24.61 -83.83 -49.27
C ARG A 39 23.64 -84.86 -48.71
N VAL A 40 22.57 -84.43 -48.05
CA VAL A 40 21.53 -85.32 -47.49
C VAL A 40 20.46 -85.60 -48.54
N ASP A 41 20.11 -84.59 -49.33
CA ASP A 41 19.15 -84.68 -50.42
C ASP A 41 19.69 -83.93 -51.67
N PRO A 42 20.45 -84.61 -52.54
CA PRO A 42 21.07 -83.99 -53.71
C PRO A 42 20.07 -83.45 -54.74
N GLU A 43 18.83 -83.96 -54.79
CA GLU A 43 17.79 -83.48 -55.73
C GLU A 43 17.37 -82.03 -55.44
N LEU A 44 17.51 -81.60 -54.18
CA LEU A 44 17.29 -80.21 -53.77
C LEU A 44 18.45 -79.27 -54.16
N GLY A 45 19.54 -79.79 -54.73
CA GLY A 45 20.71 -79.04 -55.14
C GLY A 45 21.33 -78.26 -53.99
N SER A 46 21.23 -76.93 -54.02
CA SER A 46 21.76 -76.08 -52.94
C SER A 46 20.75 -75.78 -51.82
N ASN A 47 19.46 -76.11 -52.01
CA ASN A 47 18.42 -75.82 -51.04
C ASN A 47 18.58 -76.73 -49.80
N GLY A 48 18.30 -76.17 -48.63
CA GLY A 48 18.52 -76.88 -47.36
C GLY A 48 19.97 -76.92 -46.86
N ALA A 49 20.96 -76.47 -47.66
CA ALA A 49 22.38 -76.46 -47.27
C ALA A 49 22.75 -75.43 -46.17
N GLY A 50 21.79 -74.67 -45.62
CA GLY A 50 22.04 -73.72 -44.53
C GLY A 50 22.48 -72.30 -44.92
N LYS A 51 22.47 -71.94 -46.21
CA LYS A 51 22.87 -70.61 -46.71
C LYS A 51 22.16 -69.46 -45.99
N SER A 52 20.82 -69.50 -45.95
CA SER A 52 20.00 -68.48 -45.29
C SER A 52 20.15 -68.51 -43.76
N THR A 53 20.51 -69.67 -43.20
CA THR A 53 20.74 -69.83 -41.76
C THR A 53 21.90 -68.97 -41.27
N ILE A 54 22.94 -68.75 -42.07
CA ILE A 54 24.09 -67.88 -41.69
C ILE A 54 23.60 -66.46 -41.36
N PHE A 55 22.72 -65.91 -42.19
CA PHE A 55 22.16 -64.57 -41.97
C PHE A 55 21.11 -64.55 -40.86
N ASP A 56 20.37 -65.65 -40.65
CA ASP A 56 19.48 -65.79 -39.49
C ASP A 56 20.26 -65.84 -38.17
N VAL A 57 21.44 -66.46 -38.13
CA VAL A 57 22.34 -66.45 -36.97
C VAL A 57 22.80 -65.02 -36.67
N LEU A 58 23.21 -64.27 -37.70
CA LEU A 58 23.61 -62.87 -37.55
C LEU A 58 22.47 -62.03 -36.99
N HIS A 59 21.29 -62.12 -37.59
CA HIS A 59 20.11 -61.41 -37.13
C HIS A 59 19.71 -61.83 -35.72
N TRP A 60 19.78 -63.12 -35.40
CA TRP A 60 19.45 -63.62 -34.07
C TRP A 60 20.42 -63.13 -33.01
N CYS A 61 21.73 -63.10 -33.30
CA CYS A 61 22.71 -62.55 -32.37
C CYS A 61 22.39 -61.08 -32.01
N LEU A 62 22.08 -60.28 -33.02
CA LEU A 62 21.78 -58.84 -32.86
C LEU A 62 20.39 -58.58 -32.25
N PHE A 63 19.35 -59.32 -32.66
CA PHE A 63 17.95 -58.96 -32.38
C PHE A 63 17.12 -60.05 -31.69
N GLY A 64 17.66 -61.25 -31.51
CA GLY A 64 16.97 -62.35 -30.83
C GLY A 64 15.87 -63.05 -31.65
N SER A 65 15.79 -62.78 -32.95
CA SER A 65 14.87 -63.45 -33.89
C SER A 65 15.57 -63.74 -35.22
N SER A 66 14.96 -64.52 -36.11
CA SER A 66 15.45 -64.67 -37.50
C SER A 66 15.09 -63.45 -38.35
N ILE A 67 15.62 -63.36 -39.57
CA ILE A 67 15.24 -62.31 -40.54
C ILE A 67 13.75 -62.35 -40.88
N ARG A 68 13.13 -63.53 -40.75
CA ARG A 68 11.68 -63.72 -40.99
C ARG A 68 10.84 -63.57 -39.71
N GLY A 69 11.44 -63.11 -38.61
CA GLY A 69 10.74 -62.97 -37.33
C GLY A 69 10.50 -64.28 -36.57
N THR A 70 11.14 -65.38 -36.96
CA THR A 70 11.09 -66.65 -36.23
C THR A 70 11.69 -66.46 -34.84
N LYS A 71 10.95 -66.86 -33.79
CA LYS A 71 11.40 -66.70 -32.39
C LYS A 71 12.41 -67.80 -32.00
N THR A 72 13.27 -67.48 -31.03
CA THR A 72 14.36 -68.36 -30.53
C THR A 72 13.97 -69.82 -30.28
N PRO A 73 12.80 -70.18 -29.70
CA PRO A 73 12.45 -71.59 -29.48
C PRO A 73 12.37 -72.44 -30.75
N GLN A 74 12.12 -71.81 -31.91
CA GLN A 74 12.04 -72.47 -33.22
C GLN A 74 13.38 -72.40 -33.99
N LEU A 75 14.41 -71.79 -33.40
CA LEU A 75 15.77 -71.67 -33.96
C LEU A 75 16.74 -72.69 -33.38
N VAL A 76 16.28 -73.50 -32.42
CA VAL A 76 17.03 -74.62 -31.88
C VAL A 76 17.40 -75.61 -33.00
N PRO A 77 18.51 -76.36 -32.83
CA PRO A 77 18.92 -77.37 -33.78
C PRO A 77 17.81 -78.36 -34.09
N TRP A 78 17.73 -78.80 -35.34
CA TRP A 78 16.69 -79.74 -35.75
C TRP A 78 17.00 -81.20 -35.40
N GLN A 79 18.28 -81.57 -35.29
CA GLN A 79 18.70 -82.98 -35.14
C GLN A 79 19.47 -83.26 -33.84
N ASN A 80 19.66 -82.27 -32.95
CA ASN A 80 20.33 -82.47 -31.66
C ASN A 80 19.67 -81.70 -30.51
N THR A 81 20.15 -81.94 -29.28
CA THR A 81 19.70 -81.29 -28.04
C THR A 81 20.55 -80.06 -27.67
N GLY A 82 21.40 -79.59 -28.59
CA GLY A 82 22.26 -78.43 -28.38
C GLY A 82 21.47 -77.14 -28.20
N THR A 83 22.11 -76.13 -27.63
CA THR A 83 21.50 -74.82 -27.41
C THR A 83 22.15 -73.76 -28.29
N PRO A 84 21.35 -72.93 -29.00
CA PRO A 84 21.86 -71.83 -29.81
C PRO A 84 22.79 -70.90 -29.04
N TRP A 85 23.95 -70.65 -29.62
CA TRP A 85 24.90 -69.64 -29.18
C TRP A 85 25.47 -68.92 -30.40
N ALA A 86 25.64 -67.60 -30.32
CA ALA A 86 26.25 -66.82 -31.38
C ALA A 86 27.06 -65.65 -30.82
N GLU A 87 28.16 -65.33 -31.49
CA GLU A 87 29.01 -64.19 -31.21
C GLU A 87 29.28 -63.42 -32.50
N VAL A 88 29.01 -62.11 -32.49
CA VAL A 88 29.35 -61.19 -33.57
C VAL A 88 30.48 -60.29 -33.09
N THR A 89 31.61 -60.36 -33.78
CA THR A 89 32.71 -59.41 -33.63
C THR A 89 32.52 -58.28 -34.64
N TYR A 90 32.49 -57.05 -34.15
CA TYR A 90 32.30 -55.85 -34.97
C TYR A 90 33.31 -54.77 -34.59
N ARG A 91 33.48 -53.80 -35.49
CA ARG A 91 34.30 -52.61 -35.28
C ARG A 91 33.40 -51.38 -35.26
N THR A 92 33.58 -50.54 -34.24
CA THR A 92 32.94 -49.23 -34.14
C THR A 92 33.96 -48.23 -33.62
N ASN A 93 34.05 -47.05 -34.23
CA ASN A 93 35.01 -46.00 -33.87
C ASN A 93 36.46 -46.51 -33.72
N GLY A 94 36.89 -47.41 -34.62
CA GLY A 94 38.23 -48.01 -34.61
C GLY A 94 38.45 -49.13 -33.57
N GLN A 95 37.53 -49.35 -32.63
CA GLN A 95 37.64 -50.38 -31.60
C GLN A 95 36.90 -51.66 -31.98
N LYS A 96 37.54 -52.82 -31.76
CA LYS A 96 36.88 -54.13 -31.90
C LYS A 96 36.08 -54.45 -30.65
N ARG A 97 34.83 -54.88 -30.83
CA ARG A 97 33.90 -55.26 -29.77
C ARG A 97 33.20 -56.56 -30.17
N ARG A 98 32.55 -57.20 -29.19
CA ARG A 98 31.79 -58.44 -29.40
C ARG A 98 30.39 -58.30 -28.82
N ILE A 99 29.43 -58.92 -29.48
CA ILE A 99 28.07 -59.17 -28.99
C ILE A 99 27.92 -60.68 -28.91
N THR A 100 27.47 -61.19 -27.78
CA THR A 100 27.26 -62.62 -27.57
C THR A 100 25.82 -62.85 -27.13
N ARG A 101 25.15 -63.80 -27.78
CA ARG A 101 23.81 -64.24 -27.41
C ARG A 101 23.78 -65.74 -27.20
N SER A 102 23.13 -66.18 -26.12
CA SER A 102 22.91 -67.60 -25.81
C SER A 102 21.44 -67.86 -25.52
N TYR A 103 20.97 -69.07 -25.84
CA TYR A 103 19.66 -69.59 -25.43
C TYR A 103 19.84 -70.67 -24.35
N ARG A 104 19.02 -70.65 -23.29
CA ARG A 104 19.05 -71.62 -22.17
C ARG A 104 20.46 -71.83 -21.55
N PRO A 105 20.96 -70.89 -20.72
CA PRO A 105 20.31 -69.67 -20.26
C PRO A 105 20.29 -68.56 -21.32
N ASN A 106 19.28 -67.69 -21.24
CA ASN A 106 19.12 -66.55 -22.13
C ASN A 106 20.06 -65.42 -21.70
N ASN A 107 21.09 -65.14 -22.49
CA ASN A 107 22.00 -64.03 -22.24
C ASN A 107 22.16 -63.17 -23.48
N LEU A 108 22.33 -61.87 -23.26
CA LEU A 108 22.77 -60.90 -24.25
C LEU A 108 23.89 -60.07 -23.63
N LEU A 109 25.11 -60.28 -24.13
CA LEU A 109 26.33 -59.69 -23.59
C LEU A 109 27.01 -58.84 -24.64
N VAL A 110 27.59 -57.71 -24.22
CA VAL A 110 28.41 -56.85 -25.08
C VAL A 110 29.76 -56.61 -24.41
N THR A 111 30.84 -56.65 -25.19
CA THR A 111 32.17 -56.26 -24.72
C THR A 111 32.31 -54.73 -24.76
N ARG A 112 32.49 -54.13 -23.57
CA ARG A 112 32.81 -52.71 -23.39
C ARG A 112 34.05 -52.60 -22.50
N ASP A 113 35.06 -51.87 -22.97
CA ASP A 113 36.31 -51.63 -22.24
C ASP A 113 37.01 -52.94 -21.77
N GLY A 114 36.97 -53.97 -22.63
CA GLY A 114 37.58 -55.28 -22.37
C GLY A 114 36.78 -56.19 -21.43
N ARG A 115 35.62 -55.76 -20.91
CA ARG A 115 34.75 -56.58 -20.04
C ARG A 115 33.42 -56.87 -20.70
N GLU A 116 32.86 -58.04 -20.43
CA GLU A 116 31.53 -58.43 -20.89
C GLU A 116 30.46 -57.91 -19.91
N ARG A 117 29.41 -57.30 -20.45
CA ARG A 117 28.30 -56.76 -19.67
C ARG A 117 26.97 -57.20 -20.28
N GLY A 118 26.05 -57.64 -19.43
CA GLY A 118 24.67 -57.90 -19.82
C GLY A 118 23.94 -56.60 -20.20
N VAL A 119 23.24 -56.62 -21.33
CA VAL A 119 22.47 -55.50 -21.84
C VAL A 119 21.05 -55.92 -22.21
N LYS A 120 20.12 -54.97 -22.20
CA LYS A 120 18.78 -55.16 -22.79
C LYS A 120 18.84 -54.98 -24.32
N GLN A 121 17.78 -55.40 -25.01
CA GLN A 121 17.70 -55.32 -26.46
C GLN A 121 17.79 -53.87 -26.96
N GLU A 122 17.09 -52.95 -26.30
CA GLU A 122 17.05 -51.53 -26.66
C GLU A 122 18.45 -50.90 -26.53
N GLN A 123 19.17 -51.25 -25.46
CA GLN A 123 20.55 -50.79 -25.25
C GLN A 123 21.50 -51.32 -26.31
N LEU A 124 21.29 -52.54 -26.81
CA LEU A 124 22.10 -53.07 -27.91
C LEU A 124 21.80 -52.31 -29.21
N GLU A 125 20.53 -52.03 -29.49
CA GLU A 125 20.11 -51.27 -30.67
C GLU A 125 20.70 -49.85 -30.67
N ASP A 126 20.73 -49.19 -29.51
CA ASP A 126 21.43 -47.91 -29.32
C ASP A 126 22.95 -48.04 -29.54
N ILE A 127 23.56 -49.12 -29.05
CA ILE A 127 24.99 -49.39 -29.22
C ILE A 127 25.34 -49.68 -30.67
N ILE A 128 24.45 -50.28 -31.46
CA ILE A 128 24.71 -50.58 -32.87
C ILE A 128 24.23 -49.48 -33.83
N GLY A 129 23.28 -48.65 -33.38
CA GLY A 129 22.72 -47.52 -34.11
C GLY A 129 21.69 -47.91 -35.16
N PHE A 130 21.07 -49.08 -35.04
CA PHE A 130 19.97 -49.51 -35.90
C PHE A 130 19.15 -50.64 -35.27
N SER A 131 17.85 -50.63 -35.56
CA SER A 131 16.87 -51.61 -35.14
C SER A 131 16.83 -52.82 -36.05
N SER A 132 16.13 -53.87 -35.60
CA SER A 132 15.84 -55.06 -36.41
C SER A 132 15.16 -54.70 -37.73
N ASN A 133 14.23 -53.72 -37.71
CA ASN A 133 13.49 -53.30 -38.88
C ASN A 133 14.39 -52.59 -39.89
N THR A 134 15.25 -51.68 -39.42
CA THR A 134 16.22 -51.00 -40.28
C THR A 134 17.21 -51.99 -40.88
N PHE A 135 17.69 -52.97 -40.12
CA PHE A 135 18.58 -54.02 -40.63
C PHE A 135 17.95 -54.86 -41.76
N GLN A 136 16.70 -55.30 -41.60
CA GLN A 136 15.98 -56.08 -42.62
C GLN A 136 15.66 -55.29 -43.89
N ASN A 137 15.43 -53.98 -43.77
CA ASN A 137 15.04 -53.14 -44.90
C ASN A 137 16.21 -52.47 -45.62
N SER A 138 17.43 -52.49 -45.05
CA SER A 138 18.59 -51.78 -45.62
C SER A 138 19.86 -52.63 -45.79
N ILE A 139 20.07 -53.66 -44.95
CA ILE A 139 21.33 -54.43 -44.96
C ILE A 139 21.11 -55.85 -45.50
N VAL A 140 20.06 -56.54 -45.06
CA VAL A 140 19.78 -57.92 -45.49
C VAL A 140 18.40 -58.03 -46.13
N ILE A 141 18.38 -58.16 -47.46
CA ILE A 141 17.15 -58.39 -48.22
C ILE A 141 16.87 -59.90 -48.23
N GLY A 142 15.95 -60.33 -47.38
CA GLY A 142 15.56 -61.73 -47.26
C GLY A 142 14.75 -62.23 -48.46
N GLN A 143 14.91 -63.50 -48.80
CA GLN A 143 14.03 -64.14 -49.77
C GLN A 143 12.60 -64.22 -49.20
N PHE A 144 11.60 -63.65 -49.87
CA PHE A 144 10.21 -63.56 -49.38
C PHE A 144 10.03 -62.71 -48.11
N SER A 145 10.98 -61.86 -47.72
CA SER A 145 10.73 -60.85 -46.69
C SER A 145 10.02 -59.63 -47.30
N GLN A 146 9.29 -58.89 -46.48
CA GLN A 146 8.76 -57.59 -46.87
C GLN A 146 9.92 -56.68 -47.27
N MET A 147 9.87 -56.08 -48.46
CA MET A 147 10.88 -55.13 -48.90
C MET A 147 10.55 -53.73 -48.40
N PHE A 148 11.57 -52.86 -48.35
CA PHE A 148 11.37 -51.45 -48.03
C PHE A 148 10.28 -50.80 -48.91
N PHE A 149 10.22 -51.17 -50.20
CA PHE A 149 9.21 -50.64 -51.13
C PHE A 149 7.78 -51.10 -50.80
N ASP A 150 7.62 -52.21 -50.10
CA ASP A 150 6.32 -52.76 -49.69
C ASP A 150 5.80 -52.15 -48.37
N LEU A 151 6.63 -51.39 -47.66
CA LEU A 151 6.26 -50.72 -46.42
C LEU A 151 5.24 -49.59 -46.67
N LYS A 152 4.38 -49.35 -45.68
CA LYS A 152 3.47 -48.19 -45.69
C LYS A 152 4.28 -46.89 -45.59
N PRO A 153 3.76 -45.74 -46.07
CA PRO A 153 4.48 -44.47 -46.01
C PRO A 153 5.00 -44.10 -44.62
N ARG A 154 4.23 -44.38 -43.56
CA ARG A 154 4.63 -44.16 -42.17
C ARG A 154 5.88 -44.98 -41.80
N ASP A 155 5.89 -46.26 -42.13
CA ASP A 155 6.98 -47.17 -41.76
C ASP A 155 8.24 -46.87 -42.58
N LYS A 156 8.08 -46.48 -43.85
CA LYS A 156 9.17 -45.96 -44.69
C LYS A 156 9.82 -44.73 -44.06
N LEU A 157 9.02 -43.76 -43.61
CA LEU A 157 9.52 -42.57 -42.94
C LEU A 157 10.28 -42.93 -41.65
N SER A 158 9.78 -43.88 -40.86
CA SER A 158 10.48 -44.35 -39.65
C SER A 158 11.86 -44.92 -39.96
N VAL A 159 11.98 -45.77 -40.98
CA VAL A 159 13.27 -46.33 -41.42
C VAL A 159 14.21 -45.22 -41.91
N PHE A 160 13.71 -44.23 -42.65
CA PHE A 160 14.52 -43.09 -43.07
C PHE A 160 14.99 -42.22 -41.90
N THR A 161 14.11 -41.91 -40.96
CA THR A 161 14.44 -41.12 -39.76
C THR A 161 15.55 -41.82 -38.97
N GLU A 162 15.45 -43.13 -38.79
CA GLU A 162 16.46 -43.91 -38.06
C GLU A 162 17.80 -43.96 -38.83
N LEU A 163 17.77 -44.27 -40.14
CA LEU A 163 18.97 -44.32 -40.99
C LEU A 163 19.70 -42.98 -41.07
N LEU A 164 18.95 -41.89 -41.15
CA LEU A 164 19.48 -40.52 -41.21
C LEU A 164 19.73 -39.93 -39.81
N ASN A 165 19.44 -40.68 -38.74
CA ASN A 165 19.54 -40.26 -37.35
C ASN A 165 18.85 -38.90 -37.08
N LEU A 166 17.62 -38.76 -37.60
CA LEU A 166 16.83 -37.53 -37.49
C LEU A 166 16.11 -37.39 -36.15
N ASP A 167 16.10 -38.43 -35.32
CA ASP A 167 15.45 -38.41 -34.00
C ASP A 167 16.02 -37.31 -33.10
N TYR A 168 17.34 -37.05 -33.19
CA TYR A 168 17.97 -35.92 -32.50
C TYR A 168 17.35 -34.57 -32.87
N TRP A 169 17.08 -34.36 -34.17
CA TRP A 169 16.49 -33.11 -34.66
C TRP A 169 15.02 -32.99 -34.24
N LEU A 170 14.29 -34.10 -34.22
CA LEU A 170 12.91 -34.14 -33.71
C LEU A 170 12.87 -33.78 -32.22
N GLU A 171 13.77 -34.33 -31.41
CA GLU A 171 13.89 -34.00 -29.98
C GLU A 171 14.23 -32.51 -29.79
N CYS A 172 15.19 -31.97 -30.54
CA CYS A 172 15.52 -30.55 -30.52
C CYS A 172 14.32 -29.68 -30.89
N SER A 173 13.57 -30.03 -31.93
CA SER A 173 12.36 -29.31 -32.34
C SER A 173 11.30 -29.32 -31.25
N GLN A 174 11.09 -30.47 -30.59
CA GLN A 174 10.14 -30.61 -29.50
C GLN A 174 10.55 -29.73 -28.31
N ARG A 175 11.82 -29.75 -27.93
CA ARG A 175 12.37 -28.91 -26.85
C ARG A 175 12.18 -27.42 -27.13
N VAL A 176 12.51 -26.97 -28.35
CA VAL A 176 12.30 -25.57 -28.76
C VAL A 176 10.83 -25.19 -28.65
N THR A 177 9.93 -26.05 -29.11
CA THR A 177 8.47 -25.81 -29.04
C THR A 177 8.00 -25.66 -27.60
N THR A 178 8.44 -26.54 -26.69
CA THR A 178 8.10 -26.46 -25.27
C THR A 178 8.65 -25.19 -24.63
N THR A 179 9.93 -24.87 -24.85
CA THR A 179 10.55 -23.65 -24.31
C THR A 179 9.86 -22.39 -24.84
N LEU A 180 9.50 -22.36 -26.12
CA LEU A 180 8.81 -21.21 -26.72
C LEU A 180 7.43 -20.99 -26.10
N SER A 181 6.71 -22.06 -25.74
CA SER A 181 5.43 -21.95 -25.04
C SER A 181 5.57 -21.28 -23.68
N VAL A 182 6.55 -21.71 -22.88
CA VAL A 182 6.83 -21.13 -21.56
C VAL A 182 7.23 -19.66 -21.67
N LEU A 183 8.15 -19.34 -22.59
CA LEU A 183 8.58 -17.96 -22.79
C LEU A 183 7.44 -17.02 -23.22
N ARG A 184 6.47 -17.53 -23.99
CA ARG A 184 5.27 -16.75 -24.37
C ARG A 184 4.36 -16.47 -23.18
N GLU A 185 4.20 -17.43 -22.27
CA GLU A 185 3.44 -17.24 -21.03
C GLU A 185 4.13 -16.21 -20.13
N ASP A 186 5.44 -16.33 -19.95
CA ASP A 186 6.24 -15.37 -19.16
C ASP A 186 6.20 -13.94 -19.75
N GLN A 187 6.25 -13.83 -21.09
CA GLN A 187 6.11 -12.56 -21.78
C GLN A 187 4.73 -11.94 -21.50
N LEU A 188 3.65 -12.71 -21.62
CA LEU A 188 2.30 -12.22 -21.39
C LEU A 188 2.10 -11.75 -19.94
N GLU A 189 2.67 -12.46 -18.96
CA GLU A 189 2.59 -12.06 -17.55
C GLU A 189 3.41 -10.79 -17.26
N SER A 190 4.57 -10.66 -17.90
CA SER A 190 5.39 -9.46 -17.83
C SER A 190 4.68 -8.25 -18.44
N GLU A 191 4.01 -8.42 -19.59
CA GLU A 191 3.21 -7.38 -20.24
C GLU A 191 2.03 -6.93 -19.36
N LYS A 192 1.30 -7.86 -18.75
CA LYS A 192 0.22 -7.54 -17.78
C LYS A 192 0.76 -6.76 -16.58
N THR A 193 1.90 -7.19 -16.04
CA THR A 193 2.54 -6.52 -14.90
C THR A 193 2.95 -5.10 -15.27
N LEU A 194 3.54 -4.92 -16.45
CA LEU A 194 3.94 -3.61 -16.96
C LEU A 194 2.73 -2.68 -17.13
N ALA A 195 1.66 -3.15 -17.77
CA ALA A 195 0.42 -2.38 -17.91
C ALA A 195 -0.18 -1.96 -16.56
N ARG A 196 -0.17 -2.86 -15.56
CA ARG A 196 -0.62 -2.55 -14.20
C ARG A 196 0.23 -1.46 -13.54
N LEU A 197 1.56 -1.57 -13.64
CA LEU A 197 2.50 -0.60 -13.09
C LEU A 197 2.38 0.77 -13.76
N GLU A 198 2.13 0.80 -15.07
CA GLU A 198 1.88 2.04 -15.80
C GLU A 198 0.58 2.73 -15.35
N GLY A 199 -0.48 1.95 -15.09
CA GLY A 199 -1.72 2.44 -14.50
C GLY A 199 -1.49 3.10 -13.13
N ILE A 200 -0.81 2.39 -12.21
CA ILE A 200 -0.47 2.90 -10.88
C ILE A 200 0.38 4.18 -10.99
N ARG A 201 1.38 4.20 -11.89
CA ARG A 201 2.22 5.37 -12.12
C ARG A 201 1.40 6.58 -12.57
N SER A 202 0.44 6.38 -13.46
CA SER A 202 -0.45 7.44 -13.94
C SER A 202 -1.31 8.01 -12.81
N GLU A 203 -1.88 7.14 -11.98
CA GLU A 203 -2.69 7.53 -10.82
C GLU A 203 -1.85 8.30 -9.78
N LEU A 204 -0.68 7.76 -9.39
CA LEU A 204 0.23 8.47 -8.47
C LEU A 204 0.63 9.85 -9.01
N LYS A 205 0.84 9.97 -10.33
CA LYS A 205 1.18 11.25 -10.95
C LYS A 205 0.01 12.24 -10.87
N SER A 206 -1.23 11.79 -11.07
CA SER A 206 -2.40 12.65 -10.94
C SER A 206 -2.61 13.09 -9.48
N THR A 207 -2.51 12.16 -8.51
CA THR A 207 -2.60 12.48 -7.08
C THR A 207 -1.49 13.44 -6.63
N LEU A 208 -0.26 13.25 -7.12
CA LEU A 208 0.84 14.16 -6.81
C LEU A 208 0.57 15.57 -7.36
N SER A 209 -0.06 15.67 -8.53
CA SER A 209 -0.41 16.97 -9.11
C SER A 209 -1.51 17.68 -8.32
N SER A 210 -2.56 16.96 -7.91
CA SER A 210 -3.65 17.56 -7.13
C SER A 210 -3.19 17.97 -5.73
N THR A 211 -2.42 17.12 -5.05
CA THR A 211 -1.88 17.44 -3.72
C THR A 211 -0.91 18.63 -3.74
N LYS A 212 -0.13 18.81 -4.82
CA LYS A 212 0.70 20.02 -5.00
C LYS A 212 -0.16 21.28 -5.11
N VAL A 213 -1.23 21.24 -5.91
CA VAL A 213 -2.16 22.38 -6.05
C VAL A 213 -2.83 22.71 -4.71
N GLU A 214 -3.34 21.71 -3.99
CA GLU A 214 -3.94 21.91 -2.66
C GLU A 214 -2.94 22.46 -1.64
N ALA A 215 -1.70 21.99 -1.67
CA ALA A 215 -0.63 22.50 -0.80
C ALA A 215 -0.34 23.97 -1.09
N ASP A 216 -0.20 24.35 -2.36
CA ASP A 216 0.05 25.74 -2.78
C ASP A 216 -1.11 26.68 -2.40
N GLU A 217 -2.36 26.24 -2.55
CA GLU A 217 -3.54 26.98 -2.10
C GLU A 217 -3.56 27.17 -0.58
N LYS A 218 -3.19 26.12 0.19
CA LYS A 218 -3.13 26.17 1.65
C LYS A 218 -1.99 27.06 2.14
N ILE A 219 -0.84 27.06 1.47
CA ILE A 219 0.27 27.97 1.75
C ILE A 219 -0.14 29.42 1.48
N THR A 220 -0.81 29.67 0.36
CA THR A 220 -1.25 31.01 -0.06
C THR A 220 -2.30 31.58 0.91
N SER A 221 -3.33 30.79 1.24
CA SER A 221 -4.38 31.18 2.21
C SER A 221 -3.83 31.39 3.62
N SER A 222 -2.90 30.53 4.06
CA SER A 222 -2.22 30.68 5.35
C SER A 222 -1.37 31.94 5.40
N SER A 223 -0.63 32.24 4.31
CA SER A 223 0.18 33.45 4.20
C SER A 223 -0.68 34.72 4.23
N ASN A 224 -1.83 34.72 3.56
CA ASN A 224 -2.80 35.83 3.60
C ASN A 224 -3.42 36.01 4.99
N SER A 225 -3.78 34.90 5.65
CA SER A 225 -4.27 34.90 7.03
C SER A 225 -3.22 35.44 8.00
N GLN A 226 -1.95 35.03 7.88
CA GLN A 226 -0.86 35.59 8.67
C GLN A 226 -0.65 37.09 8.41
N ARG A 227 -0.73 37.54 7.15
CA ARG A 227 -0.64 38.98 6.82
C ARG A 227 -1.77 39.78 7.47
N THR A 228 -3.01 39.30 7.42
CA THR A 228 -4.15 39.98 8.05
C THR A 228 -4.04 39.98 9.57
N LEU A 229 -3.61 38.86 10.19
CA LEU A 229 -3.35 38.79 11.62
C LEU A 229 -2.25 39.75 12.06
N LYS A 230 -1.13 39.82 11.31
CA LYS A 230 -0.04 40.77 11.55
C LYS A 230 -0.53 42.23 11.50
N ARG A 231 -1.37 42.57 10.51
CA ARG A 231 -2.00 43.91 10.41
C ARG A 231 -2.91 44.21 11.60
N LYS A 232 -3.77 43.26 12.01
CA LYS A 232 -4.63 43.40 13.19
C LYS A 232 -3.80 43.59 14.46
N LEU A 233 -2.77 42.76 14.66
CA LEU A 233 -1.86 42.86 15.80
C LEU A 233 -1.16 44.22 15.86
N HIS A 234 -0.69 44.72 14.72
CA HIS A 234 -0.08 46.05 14.64
C HIS A 234 -1.08 47.14 15.03
N ARG A 235 -2.30 47.14 14.46
CA ARG A 235 -3.36 48.09 14.84
C ARG A 235 -3.68 48.05 16.34
N THR A 236 -3.79 46.85 16.93
CA THR A 236 -4.05 46.70 18.37
C THR A 236 -2.90 47.21 19.22
N LYS A 237 -1.64 46.96 18.83
CA LYS A 237 -0.46 47.53 19.50
C LYS A 237 -0.48 49.07 19.47
N THR A 238 -0.76 49.67 18.31
CA THR A 238 -0.83 51.13 18.16
C THR A 238 -1.97 51.72 19.00
N ARG A 239 -3.16 51.09 18.98
CA ARG A 239 -4.30 51.51 19.81
C ARG A 239 -4.00 51.37 21.31
N LYS A 240 -3.32 50.31 21.73
CA LYS A 240 -2.86 50.14 23.13
C LYS A 240 -1.92 51.27 23.55
N LEU A 241 -0.98 51.66 22.69
CA LEU A 241 -0.07 52.77 22.96
C LEU A 241 -0.81 54.11 23.07
N ASP A 242 -1.77 54.37 22.18
CA ASP A 242 -2.60 55.59 22.24
C ASP A 242 -3.44 55.64 23.52
N LEU A 243 -4.12 54.54 23.86
CA LEU A 243 -4.88 54.42 25.12
C LEU A 243 -3.99 54.63 26.35
N LYS A 244 -2.77 54.09 26.35
CA LYS A 244 -1.80 54.31 27.44
C LYS A 244 -1.42 55.79 27.57
N LYS A 245 -1.19 56.49 26.46
CA LYS A 245 -0.93 57.95 26.46
C LYS A 245 -2.12 58.74 26.99
N ARG A 246 -3.35 58.41 26.54
CA ARG A 246 -4.58 59.05 27.04
C ARG A 246 -4.77 58.82 28.54
N ALA A 247 -4.57 57.59 29.02
CA ALA A 247 -4.65 57.25 30.43
C ALA A 247 -3.65 58.06 31.27
N MET A 248 -2.39 58.19 30.83
CA MET A 248 -1.39 59.02 31.49
C MET A 248 -1.79 60.51 31.54
N ASN A 249 -2.36 61.05 30.47
CA ASN A 249 -2.84 62.44 30.45
C ASN A 249 -4.03 62.66 31.39
N LEU A 250 -5.01 61.75 31.36
CA LEU A 250 -6.16 61.77 32.29
C LEU A 250 -5.69 61.71 33.75
N GLN A 251 -4.71 60.85 34.06
CA GLN A 251 -4.15 60.74 35.39
C GLN A 251 -3.46 62.04 35.85
N LYS A 252 -2.72 62.71 34.95
CA LYS A 252 -2.16 64.04 35.22
C LYS A 252 -3.25 65.09 35.47
N MET A 253 -4.33 65.08 34.68
CA MET A 253 -5.46 66.01 34.86
C MET A 253 -6.20 65.78 36.17
N ILE A 254 -6.41 64.52 36.57
CA ILE A 254 -7.01 64.17 37.86
C ILE A 254 -6.14 64.68 39.01
N GLY A 255 -4.81 64.47 38.94
CA GLY A 255 -3.88 65.00 39.94
C GLY A 255 -3.93 66.53 40.05
N ALA A 256 -3.95 67.23 38.92
CA ALA A 256 -4.07 68.69 38.89
C ALA A 256 -5.41 69.20 39.44
N ARG A 257 -6.50 68.46 39.18
CA ARG A 257 -7.83 68.81 39.70
C ARG A 257 -7.96 68.56 41.19
N ALA A 258 -7.42 67.45 41.70
CA ALA A 258 -7.38 67.16 43.13
C ALA A 258 -6.66 68.26 43.94
N ILE A 259 -5.59 68.85 43.39
CA ILE A 259 -4.90 70.00 44.02
C ILE A 259 -5.81 71.24 44.07
N LYS A 260 -6.57 71.52 43.00
CA LYS A 260 -7.51 72.64 42.96
C LYS A 260 -8.69 72.43 43.91
N ASP A 261 -9.23 71.22 43.95
CA ASP A 261 -10.35 70.87 44.83
C ASP A 261 -9.94 70.95 46.30
N GLY A 262 -8.71 70.54 46.65
CA GLY A 262 -8.14 70.73 47.99
C GLY A 262 -8.03 72.21 48.40
N LYS A 263 -7.58 73.09 47.48
CA LYS A 263 -7.54 74.55 47.72
C LYS A 263 -8.93 75.17 47.85
N LEU A 264 -9.90 74.66 47.10
CA LEU A 264 -11.28 75.14 47.18
C LEU A 264 -11.92 74.71 48.50
N ALA A 265 -11.72 73.47 48.92
CA ALA A 265 -12.19 72.94 50.21
C ALA A 265 -11.62 73.75 51.39
N SER A 266 -10.33 74.13 51.36
CA SER A 266 -9.77 75.00 52.41
C SER A 266 -10.39 76.41 52.43
N LYS A 267 -10.78 76.94 51.27
CA LYS A 267 -11.44 78.25 51.14
C LYS A 267 -12.89 78.22 51.65
N ILE A 268 -13.61 77.14 51.35
CA ILE A 268 -14.97 76.92 51.87
C ILE A 268 -14.93 76.77 53.39
N GLY A 269 -13.96 76.02 53.92
CA GLY A 269 -13.79 75.86 55.38
C GLY A 269 -13.43 77.15 56.12
N THR A 270 -12.82 78.14 55.46
CA THR A 270 -12.54 79.46 56.07
C THR A 270 -13.77 80.36 56.02
N LEU A 271 -14.46 80.43 54.89
CA LEU A 271 -15.70 81.19 54.74
C LEU A 271 -16.83 80.68 55.66
N ALA A 272 -16.94 79.37 55.87
CA ALA A 272 -17.92 78.80 56.80
C ALA A 272 -17.68 79.28 58.25
N LYS A 273 -16.42 79.38 58.68
CA LYS A 273 -16.07 79.89 60.03
C LYS A 273 -16.41 81.37 60.22
N GLU A 274 -16.40 82.16 59.16
CA GLU A 274 -16.79 83.58 59.21
C GLU A 274 -18.30 83.78 59.12
N HIS A 275 -19.02 82.89 58.41
CA HIS A 275 -20.46 83.02 58.19
C HIS A 275 -21.31 82.46 59.34
N ASP A 276 -20.85 81.40 60.02
CA ASP A 276 -21.59 80.75 61.12
C ASP A 276 -21.97 81.71 62.27
N PRO A 277 -21.08 82.62 62.76
CA PRO A 277 -21.41 83.57 63.82
C PRO A 277 -22.47 84.60 63.39
N ILE A 278 -22.37 85.08 62.15
CA ILE A 278 -23.29 86.09 61.59
C ILE A 278 -24.70 85.49 61.43
N THR A 279 -24.78 84.24 60.97
CA THR A 279 -26.07 83.54 60.81
C THR A 279 -26.74 83.28 62.16
N ALA A 280 -25.95 83.03 63.22
CA ALA A 280 -26.47 82.89 64.57
C ALA A 280 -27.00 84.22 65.14
N SER A 281 -26.29 85.32 64.93
CA SER A 281 -26.70 86.68 65.35
C SER A 281 -27.98 87.14 64.65
N MET A 282 -28.11 86.90 63.34
CA MET A 282 -29.33 87.22 62.58
C MET A 282 -30.58 86.50 63.13
N ARG A 283 -30.47 85.21 63.49
CA ARG A 283 -31.60 84.45 64.05
C ARG A 283 -32.07 85.00 65.39
N ASP A 284 -31.15 85.47 66.23
CA ASP A 284 -31.48 86.03 67.55
C ASP A 284 -32.22 87.37 67.42
N VAL A 285 -31.78 88.24 66.51
CA VAL A 285 -32.43 89.54 66.24
C VAL A 285 -33.81 89.34 65.61
N GLU A 286 -33.98 88.40 64.67
CA GLU A 286 -35.29 88.08 64.10
C GLU A 286 -36.28 87.55 65.16
N GLY A 287 -35.79 86.74 66.10
CA GLY A 287 -36.57 86.27 67.25
C GLY A 287 -37.09 87.43 68.10
N LYS A 288 -36.21 88.35 68.50
CA LYS A 288 -36.55 89.55 69.29
C LYS A 288 -37.50 90.49 68.57
N LYS A 289 -37.36 90.63 67.24
CA LYS A 289 -38.25 91.46 66.41
C LYS A 289 -39.69 90.92 66.39
N LYS A 290 -39.86 89.61 66.18
CA LYS A 290 -41.17 88.97 66.19
C LYS A 290 -41.86 89.11 67.55
N GLU A 291 -41.14 88.91 68.65
CA GLU A 291 -41.70 89.01 70.00
C GLU A 291 -42.26 90.42 70.29
N ASN A 292 -41.52 91.47 69.95
CA ASN A 292 -41.99 92.84 70.16
C ASN A 292 -43.15 93.23 69.22
N GLN A 293 -43.20 92.70 67.99
CA GLN A 293 -44.32 92.93 67.07
C GLN A 293 -45.64 92.34 67.59
N VAL A 294 -45.60 91.13 68.16
CA VAL A 294 -46.79 90.50 68.76
C VAL A 294 -47.31 91.35 69.93
N ARG A 295 -46.43 91.80 70.83
CA ARG A 295 -46.81 92.64 71.97
C ARG A 295 -47.43 93.98 71.57
N ILE A 296 -46.95 94.61 70.50
CA ILE A 296 -47.53 95.85 69.97
C ILE A 296 -48.95 95.59 69.44
N LYS A 297 -49.14 94.48 68.71
CA LYS A 297 -50.43 94.11 68.14
C LYS A 297 -51.49 93.86 69.23
N ASP A 298 -51.14 93.14 70.29
CA ASP A 298 -52.05 92.89 71.42
C ASP A 298 -52.46 94.19 72.14
N LEU A 299 -51.53 95.14 72.27
CA LEU A 299 -51.80 96.47 72.83
C LEU A 299 -52.71 97.31 71.93
N ASP A 300 -52.52 97.23 70.60
CA ASP A 300 -53.37 97.92 69.63
C ASP A 300 -54.81 97.38 69.65
N GLU A 301 -54.98 96.06 69.70
CA GLU A 301 -56.30 95.44 69.83
C GLU A 301 -56.98 95.84 71.15
N SER A 302 -56.23 95.84 72.26
CA SER A 302 -56.72 96.28 73.57
C SER A 302 -57.15 97.75 73.59
N LEU A 303 -56.38 98.65 72.96
CA LEU A 303 -56.73 100.07 72.82
C LEU A 303 -57.99 100.28 71.97
N LEU A 304 -58.13 99.50 70.90
CA LEU A 304 -59.28 99.57 69.99
C LEU A 304 -60.56 99.10 70.68
N PHE A 305 -60.45 98.07 71.52
CA PHE A 305 -61.56 97.53 72.32
C PHE A 305 -62.02 98.54 73.40
N LEU A 306 -61.07 99.23 74.05
CA LEU A 306 -61.37 100.29 75.01
C LEU A 306 -62.02 101.53 74.35
N LYS A 307 -61.66 101.86 73.11
CA LYS A 307 -62.30 102.97 72.36
C LYS A 307 -63.77 102.68 71.98
N LYS A 308 -64.12 101.43 71.66
CA LYS A 308 -65.48 101.07 71.17
C LYS A 308 -66.51 100.83 72.27
N SER A 309 -66.10 100.55 73.50
CA SER A 309 -67.07 100.27 74.58
C SER A 309 -67.84 101.54 74.98
N LYS A 310 -69.18 101.52 75.07
CA LYS A 310 -70.01 102.71 75.43
C LYS A 310 -70.18 102.85 76.96
N GLY A 311 -69.11 103.25 77.65
CA GLY A 311 -69.13 103.50 79.11
C GLY A 311 -69.16 102.24 79.99
N ILE A 312 -68.88 101.06 79.46
CA ILE A 312 -68.85 99.78 80.19
C ILE A 312 -67.48 99.12 80.00
N CYS A 313 -66.88 98.58 81.06
CA CYS A 313 -65.57 97.95 81.02
C CYS A 313 -65.66 96.65 80.22
N PRO A 314 -64.84 96.43 79.19
CA PRO A 314 -64.90 95.21 78.39
C PRO A 314 -64.43 93.94 79.13
N THR A 315 -63.61 94.09 80.18
CA THR A 315 -63.06 92.95 80.93
C THR A 315 -63.96 92.54 82.10
N CYS A 316 -64.51 93.50 82.85
CA CYS A 316 -65.32 93.23 84.05
C CYS A 316 -66.77 93.74 83.97
N LYS A 317 -67.20 94.30 82.82
CA LYS A 317 -68.59 94.70 82.48
C LYS A 317 -69.26 95.75 83.39
N GLN A 318 -68.53 96.43 84.27
CA GLN A 318 -69.06 97.54 85.08
C GLN A 318 -69.11 98.87 84.31
N LYS A 319 -70.02 99.78 84.67
CA LYS A 319 -70.07 101.13 84.09
C LYS A 319 -68.83 101.92 84.54
N VAL A 320 -68.04 102.40 83.58
CA VAL A 320 -66.77 103.10 83.83
C VAL A 320 -66.93 104.57 83.50
N SER A 321 -66.44 105.43 84.38
CA SER A 321 -66.40 106.87 84.15
C SER A 321 -65.45 107.21 82.99
N SER A 322 -65.76 108.29 82.29
CA SER A 322 -64.97 108.79 81.15
C SER A 322 -63.52 109.14 81.51
N GLN A 323 -63.25 109.49 82.78
CA GLN A 323 -61.92 109.86 83.26
C GLN A 323 -60.98 108.64 83.43
N HIS A 324 -61.48 107.54 83.99
CA HIS A 324 -60.69 106.30 84.14
C HIS A 324 -60.36 105.65 82.79
N ARG A 325 -61.27 105.74 81.82
CA ARG A 325 -61.01 105.27 80.45
C ARG A 325 -59.87 106.02 79.76
N ARG A 326 -59.77 107.35 79.97
CA ARG A 326 -58.70 108.15 79.38
C ARG A 326 -57.34 107.84 79.99
N SER A 327 -57.25 107.58 81.31
CA SER A 327 -55.96 107.26 81.94
C SER A 327 -55.43 105.88 81.51
N GLU A 328 -56.29 104.86 81.38
CA GLU A 328 -55.86 103.55 80.87
C GLU A 328 -55.52 103.58 79.38
N GLN A 329 -56.22 104.40 78.57
CA GLN A 329 -55.83 104.65 77.18
C GLN A 329 -54.45 105.30 77.07
N GLN A 330 -54.14 106.28 77.93
CA GLN A 330 -52.80 106.88 77.99
C GLN A 330 -51.74 105.87 78.45
N ARG A 331 -52.02 105.07 79.49
CA ARG A 331 -51.07 104.06 80.01
C ARG A 331 -50.73 103.01 78.96
N MET A 332 -51.73 102.52 78.22
CA MET A 332 -51.51 101.55 77.14
C MET A 332 -50.82 102.18 75.92
N ALA A 333 -51.13 103.43 75.57
CA ALA A 333 -50.42 104.15 74.52
C ALA A 333 -48.93 104.36 74.86
N GLN A 334 -48.61 104.67 76.12
CA GLN A 334 -47.23 104.83 76.58
C GLN A 334 -46.45 103.49 76.52
N LYS A 335 -47.07 102.39 76.96
CA LYS A 335 -46.45 101.05 76.85
C LYS A 335 -46.21 100.65 75.39
N ARG A 336 -47.14 100.98 74.50
CA ARG A 336 -47.00 100.74 73.06
C ARG A 336 -45.82 101.52 72.48
N ALA A 337 -45.66 102.79 72.84
CA ALA A 337 -44.55 103.61 72.39
C ALA A 337 -43.19 103.02 72.80
N ASN A 338 -43.07 102.52 74.03
CA ASN A 338 -41.84 101.85 74.50
C ASN A 338 -41.50 100.58 73.72
N TYR A 339 -42.49 99.74 73.37
CA TYR A 339 -42.23 98.56 72.56
C TYR A 339 -41.88 98.90 71.10
N ILE A 340 -42.43 99.98 70.55
CA ILE A 340 -42.06 100.49 69.22
C ILE A 340 -40.62 101.01 69.22
N ASP A 341 -40.22 101.73 70.26
CA ASP A 341 -38.85 102.25 70.38
C ASP A 341 -37.82 101.12 70.51
N ARG A 342 -38.12 100.08 71.32
CA ARG A 342 -37.31 98.86 71.38
C ARG A 342 -37.20 98.14 70.04
N LEU A 343 -38.24 98.21 69.19
CA LEU A 343 -38.24 97.59 67.87
C LEU A 343 -37.36 98.34 66.88
N ASN A 344 -37.31 99.67 67.00
CA ASN A 344 -36.48 100.53 66.16
C ASN A 344 -34.99 100.46 66.54
N ASN A 345 -34.68 100.17 67.80
CA ASN A 345 -33.30 100.09 68.31
C ASN A 345 -32.69 98.68 68.31
N LEU A 346 -33.35 97.68 67.69
CA LEU A 346 -32.75 96.36 67.49
C LEU A 346 -31.76 96.38 66.33
N GLN A 347 -30.47 96.23 66.61
CA GLN A 347 -29.40 96.11 65.61
C GLN A 347 -28.68 94.77 65.72
N ILE A 348 -28.15 94.30 64.59
CA ILE A 348 -27.27 93.12 64.51
C ILE A 348 -25.86 93.61 64.85
N GLU A 349 -25.28 93.12 65.94
CA GLU A 349 -23.86 93.30 66.23
C GLU A 349 -23.06 92.33 65.35
N TYR A 350 -22.11 92.88 64.58
CA TYR A 350 -21.22 92.16 63.66
C TYR A 350 -19.94 91.71 64.35
#